data_AF-A0A821VEI5-F1
#
_entry.id   AF-A0A821VEI5-F1
#
_cell.length_a   1.000
_cell.length_b   1.000
_cell.length_c   1.000
_cell.angle_alpha   90.00
_cell.angle_beta   90.00
_cell.angle_gamma   90.00
#
_symmetry.space_group_name_H-M   'P 1'
#
loop_
_entity.id
_entity.type
_entity.pdbx_description
1 polymer ?
#
loop_
_entity_poly.entity_id
_entity_poly.type
_entity_poly.pdbx_seq_one_letter_code
_entity_poly.pdbx_strand_id
1 'polypeptide(L)'
;MAKSFIRNFTEQITGSNAKTTDTDIVQAVSHFEDEQSKLSKFKREFDKYTQATLVFDNASIRFFEFIRSLTDASWSQTQTVDRLCIDLARVRGENLQSFNKQMHSNINLLFDKFDNMKGRIDEQTHLQADYDKTRRHYHASMKRDQQIKVDRLKTDLDQLKSALSLVNEKLRDNLAKFHADVQDYYVQTTIEVVGMHSKFYHAYYKICSAFAGRRPAKFSTNSDYNENNHDKEMQSSSLSSTEDSRKKTPSAASESPSRPIGYRVLHQARVIHDYEAENEDELDLVKDEYISIISFQNEDDNERDKGWEYAEKSNGAIGIFPANFAVRLYDNEVKQL
;
A
#
# COMPACT_ATOMS: atom_id res chain seq x y z
N MET A 1 -3.02 17.52 -12.12
CA MET A 1 -1.97 18.13 -12.97
C MET A 1 -1.12 17.10 -13.73
N ALA A 2 -0.82 15.91 -13.19
CA ALA A 2 -0.04 14.87 -13.89
C ALA A 2 -0.70 14.35 -15.20
N LYS A 3 -2.02 14.11 -15.22
CA LYS A 3 -2.74 13.65 -16.44
C LYS A 3 -2.68 14.64 -17.62
N SER A 4 -2.52 15.94 -17.35
CA SER A 4 -2.38 16.99 -18.36
C SER A 4 -0.99 17.00 -19.00
N PHE A 5 0.03 16.57 -18.26
CA PHE A 5 1.39 16.48 -18.76
C PHE A 5 1.55 15.29 -19.72
N ILE A 6 0.97 14.14 -19.36
CA ILE A 6 0.95 12.94 -20.21
C ILE A 6 0.19 13.20 -21.51
N ARG A 7 -1.01 13.84 -21.48
CA ARG A 7 -1.78 14.10 -22.71
C ARG A 7 -1.03 15.00 -23.71
N ASN A 8 -0.36 16.05 -23.22
CA ASN A 8 0.48 16.91 -24.05
C ASN A 8 1.75 16.22 -24.57
N PHE A 9 2.21 15.17 -23.88
CA PHE A 9 3.40 14.41 -24.25
C PHE A 9 3.07 13.29 -25.26
N THR A 10 1.91 12.63 -25.12
CA THR A 10 1.43 11.59 -26.05
C THR A 10 0.97 12.18 -27.39
N GLU A 11 0.36 13.38 -27.41
CA GLU A 11 -0.01 14.07 -28.66
C GLU A 11 1.20 14.48 -29.53
N GLN A 12 2.42 14.48 -28.98
CA GLN A 12 3.66 14.73 -29.74
C GLN A 12 4.22 13.50 -30.47
N ILE A 13 3.64 12.31 -30.26
CA ILE A 13 4.13 11.05 -30.81
C ILE A 13 3.63 10.80 -32.25
N THR A 14 2.54 11.43 -32.70
CA THR A 14 1.87 11.07 -33.98
C THR A 14 1.93 12.11 -35.10
N GLY A 15 2.63 13.24 -34.92
CA GLY A 15 2.82 14.25 -35.95
C GLY A 15 4.24 14.24 -36.52
N SER A 16 4.42 14.56 -37.81
CA SER A 16 5.66 14.56 -38.62
C SER A 16 6.88 15.37 -38.11
N ASN A 17 6.94 15.68 -36.81
CA ASN A 17 8.02 16.32 -36.06
C ASN A 17 8.58 15.33 -35.01
N ALA A 18 9.01 14.14 -35.42
CA ALA A 18 9.54 13.13 -34.51
C ALA A 18 10.61 13.74 -33.57
N LYS A 19 10.24 13.85 -32.29
CA LYS A 19 11.18 14.15 -31.21
C LYS A 19 12.14 12.96 -31.12
N THR A 20 13.43 13.24 -31.09
CA THR A 20 14.48 12.27 -30.77
C THR A 20 14.36 11.94 -29.29
N THR A 21 13.40 11.09 -28.94
CA THR A 21 13.07 10.76 -27.55
C THR A 21 13.63 9.38 -27.25
N ASP A 22 14.41 9.30 -26.18
CA ASP A 22 14.93 8.06 -25.64
C ASP A 22 13.77 7.31 -24.96
N THR A 23 13.22 6.31 -25.64
CA THR A 23 12.04 5.57 -25.19
C THR A 23 12.24 4.92 -23.82
N ASP A 24 13.47 4.54 -23.51
CA ASP A 24 13.81 3.86 -22.27
C ASP A 24 13.78 4.83 -21.09
N ILE A 25 14.25 6.07 -21.29
CA ILE A 25 14.14 7.14 -20.29
C ILE A 25 12.67 7.48 -20.04
N VAL A 26 11.86 7.57 -21.09
CA VAL A 26 10.41 7.87 -20.95
C VAL A 26 9.71 6.82 -20.11
N GLN A 27 9.97 5.53 -20.37
CA GLN A 27 9.41 4.44 -19.57
C GLN A 27 9.91 4.47 -18.12
N ALA A 28 11.21 4.70 -17.92
CA ALA A 28 11.79 4.76 -16.58
C ALA A 28 11.27 5.94 -15.74
N VAL A 29 11.01 7.10 -16.37
CA VAL A 29 10.39 8.27 -15.73
C VAL A 29 8.91 8.01 -15.41
N SER A 30 8.16 7.36 -16.31
CA SER A 30 6.78 6.96 -16.03
C SER A 30 6.70 6.06 -14.80
N HIS A 31 7.59 5.05 -14.72
CA HIS A 31 7.67 4.17 -13.57
C HIS A 31 8.03 4.94 -12.28
N PHE A 32 8.94 5.92 -12.37
CA PHE A 32 9.28 6.78 -11.24
C PHE A 32 8.07 7.57 -10.72
N GLU A 33 7.27 8.15 -11.61
CA GLU A 33 6.07 8.91 -11.25
C GLU A 33 5.00 8.02 -10.59
N ASP A 34 4.82 6.80 -11.10
CA ASP A 34 3.93 5.81 -10.51
C ASP A 34 4.35 5.45 -9.08
N GLU A 35 5.65 5.21 -8.87
CA GLU A 35 6.21 4.92 -7.54
C GLU A 35 6.09 6.12 -6.59
N GLN A 36 6.31 7.34 -7.07
CA GLN A 36 6.14 8.56 -6.26
C GLN A 36 4.67 8.73 -5.82
N SER A 37 3.73 8.40 -6.71
CA SER A 37 2.31 8.40 -6.38
C SER A 37 1.96 7.33 -5.35
N LYS A 38 2.56 6.13 -5.42
CA LYS A 38 2.35 5.06 -4.42
C LYS A 38 2.86 5.49 -3.05
N LEU A 39 4.05 6.09 -2.97
CA LEU A 39 4.58 6.63 -1.71
C LEU A 39 3.66 7.68 -1.08
N SER A 40 3.13 8.59 -1.89
CA SER A 40 2.19 9.62 -1.43
C SER A 40 0.90 9.01 -0.88
N LYS A 41 0.37 7.97 -1.54
CA LYS A 41 -0.79 7.22 -1.03
C LYS A 41 -0.45 6.49 0.27
N PHE A 42 0.71 5.81 0.33
CA PHE A 42 1.18 5.11 1.52
C PHE A 42 1.28 6.04 2.74
N LYS A 43 1.88 7.23 2.59
CA LYS A 43 1.96 8.23 3.67
C LYS A 43 0.58 8.61 4.18
N ARG A 44 -0.39 8.84 3.29
CA ARG A 44 -1.76 9.19 3.67
C ARG A 44 -2.45 8.05 4.44
N GLU A 45 -2.31 6.81 3.99
CA GLU A 45 -2.89 5.66 4.71
C GLU A 45 -2.20 5.42 6.05
N PHE A 46 -0.89 5.63 6.12
CA PHE A 46 -0.15 5.60 7.38
C PHE A 46 -0.62 6.70 8.35
N ASP A 47 -0.86 7.93 7.89
CA ASP A 47 -1.40 8.99 8.73
C ASP A 47 -2.77 8.65 9.30
N LYS A 48 -3.65 8.06 8.47
CA LYS A 48 -4.96 7.57 8.93
C LYS A 48 -4.81 6.46 9.96
N TYR A 49 -3.92 5.50 9.72
CA TYR A 49 -3.66 4.38 10.65
C TYR A 49 -3.18 4.89 12.01
N THR A 50 -2.21 5.80 12.02
CA THR A 50 -1.65 6.35 13.27
C THR A 50 -2.67 7.19 14.03
N GLN A 51 -3.51 7.94 13.32
CA GLN A 51 -4.63 8.67 13.92
C GLN A 51 -5.67 7.73 14.54
N ALA A 52 -6.05 6.65 13.84
CA ALA A 52 -6.98 5.65 14.36
C ALA A 52 -6.42 4.97 15.63
N THR A 53 -5.14 4.65 15.63
CA THR A 53 -4.46 4.04 16.78
C THR A 53 -4.42 4.99 17.98
N LEU A 54 -4.18 6.29 17.75
CA LEU A 54 -4.24 7.31 18.81
C LEU A 54 -5.65 7.45 19.39
N VAL A 55 -6.69 7.44 18.55
CA VAL A 55 -8.09 7.48 19.01
C VAL A 55 -8.42 6.25 19.87
N PHE A 56 -8.02 5.06 19.41
CA PHE A 56 -8.19 3.83 20.16
C PHE A 56 -7.46 3.85 21.51
N ASP A 57 -6.22 4.33 21.56
CA ASP A 57 -5.46 4.40 22.81
C ASP A 57 -6.10 5.39 23.80
N ASN A 58 -6.55 6.56 23.33
CA ASN A 58 -7.29 7.50 24.16
C ASN A 58 -8.59 6.92 24.72
N ALA A 59 -9.33 6.16 23.92
CA ALA A 59 -10.52 5.45 24.40
C ALA A 59 -10.16 4.37 25.43
N SER A 60 -9.08 3.63 25.17
CA SER A 60 -8.55 2.61 26.08
C SER A 60 -8.16 3.21 27.42
N ILE A 61 -7.44 4.32 27.45
CA ILE A 61 -7.05 5.01 28.69
C ILE A 61 -8.28 5.31 29.55
N ARG A 62 -9.32 5.95 28.98
CA ARG A 62 -10.55 6.29 29.72
C ARG A 62 -11.26 5.05 30.26
N PHE A 63 -11.31 3.98 29.47
CA PHE A 63 -11.93 2.74 29.87
C PHE A 63 -11.16 2.06 31.03
N PHE A 64 -9.83 2.00 30.96
CA PHE A 64 -9.02 1.41 32.02
C PHE A 64 -8.96 2.30 33.28
N GLU A 65 -9.06 3.63 33.15
CA GLU A 65 -9.27 4.54 34.28
C GLU A 65 -10.60 4.25 34.99
N PHE A 66 -11.67 4.00 34.23
CA PHE A 66 -12.94 3.57 34.82
C PHE A 66 -12.83 2.20 35.49
N ILE A 67 -12.15 1.23 34.89
CA ILE A 67 -11.90 -0.07 35.56
C ILE A 67 -11.17 0.12 36.90
N ARG A 68 -10.18 1.02 36.95
CA ARG A 68 -9.48 1.34 38.21
C ARG A 68 -10.44 1.95 39.23
N SER A 69 -11.35 2.84 38.83
CA SER A 69 -12.30 3.47 39.76
C SER A 69 -13.37 2.51 40.30
N LEU A 70 -13.62 1.38 39.64
CA LEU A 70 -14.49 0.32 40.16
C LEU A 70 -13.89 -0.42 41.35
N THR A 71 -12.57 -0.33 41.57
CA THR A 71 -11.90 -1.01 42.68
C THR A 71 -11.97 -0.18 43.97
N ASP A 72 -12.22 -0.86 45.09
CA ASP A 72 -12.22 -0.23 46.41
C ASP A 72 -10.85 -0.43 47.09
N ALA A 73 -10.37 0.57 47.83
CA ALA A 73 -9.08 0.49 48.54
C ALA A 73 -9.00 -0.68 49.54
N SER A 74 -10.14 -1.17 50.03
CA SER A 74 -10.25 -2.34 50.92
C SER A 74 -10.05 -3.69 50.21
N TRP A 75 -10.12 -3.76 48.87
CA TRP A 75 -9.97 -5.01 48.15
C TRP A 75 -8.50 -5.43 48.06
N SER A 76 -8.23 -6.71 48.32
CA SER A 76 -6.88 -7.27 48.28
C SER A 76 -6.20 -7.20 46.91
N GLN A 77 -6.97 -7.03 45.83
CA GLN A 77 -6.46 -7.00 44.45
C GLN A 77 -6.37 -5.61 43.83
N THR A 78 -6.73 -4.55 44.55
CA THR A 78 -6.76 -3.17 44.02
C THR A 78 -5.41 -2.75 43.46
N GLN A 79 -4.31 -2.98 44.20
CA GLN A 79 -2.97 -2.66 43.71
C GLN A 79 -2.57 -3.47 42.46
N THR A 80 -3.05 -4.72 42.34
CA THR A 80 -2.77 -5.58 41.17
C THR A 80 -3.47 -5.04 39.93
N VAL A 81 -4.75 -4.66 40.05
CA VAL A 81 -5.54 -4.05 38.96
C VAL A 81 -4.95 -2.69 38.56
N ASP A 82 -4.52 -1.91 39.55
CA ASP A 82 -3.89 -0.60 39.34
C ASP A 82 -2.64 -0.72 38.47
N ARG A 83 -1.71 -1.60 38.87
CA ARG A 83 -0.47 -1.86 38.14
C ARG A 83 -0.73 -2.39 36.73
N LEU A 84 -1.67 -3.33 36.57
CA LEU A 84 -2.05 -3.84 35.25
C LEU A 84 -2.44 -2.70 34.30
N CYS A 85 -3.34 -1.82 34.74
CA CYS A 85 -3.83 -0.73 33.91
C CYS A 85 -2.70 0.25 33.54
N ILE A 86 -1.80 0.56 34.47
CA ILE A 86 -0.62 1.41 34.24
C ILE A 86 0.32 0.76 33.23
N ASP A 87 0.66 -0.52 33.41
CA ASP A 87 1.59 -1.22 32.54
C ASP A 87 1.05 -1.36 31.11
N LEU A 88 -0.25 -1.66 30.96
CA LEU A 88 -0.90 -1.69 29.65
C LEU A 88 -0.90 -0.31 28.98
N ALA A 89 -1.21 0.76 29.72
CA ALA A 89 -1.17 2.12 29.19
C ALA A 89 0.25 2.52 28.77
N ARG A 90 1.26 2.19 29.59
CA ARG A 90 2.67 2.45 29.31
C ARG A 90 3.12 1.76 28.02
N VAL A 91 2.86 0.47 27.86
CA VAL A 91 3.27 -0.28 26.66
C VAL A 91 2.57 0.22 25.40
N ARG A 92 1.28 0.58 25.47
CA ARG A 92 0.59 1.21 24.33
C ARG A 92 1.19 2.56 23.96
N GLY A 93 1.44 3.43 24.95
CA GLY A 93 2.03 4.75 24.72
C GLY A 93 3.45 4.67 24.15
N GLU A 94 4.31 3.83 24.71
CA GLU A 94 5.68 3.59 24.22
C GLU A 94 5.67 3.05 22.77
N ASN A 95 4.77 2.11 22.46
CA ASN A 95 4.62 1.60 21.10
C ASN A 95 4.15 2.68 20.13
N LEU A 96 3.08 3.41 20.46
CA LEU A 96 2.53 4.45 19.59
C LEU A 96 3.59 5.52 19.27
N GLN A 97 4.32 5.98 20.29
CA GLN A 97 5.37 6.97 20.12
C GLN A 97 6.52 6.45 19.26
N SER A 98 7.04 5.25 19.56
CA SER A 98 8.18 4.69 18.83
C SER A 98 7.83 4.34 17.39
N PHE A 99 6.66 3.72 17.16
CA PHE A 99 6.14 3.40 15.83
C PHE A 99 5.97 4.64 14.98
N ASN A 100 5.28 5.67 15.50
CA ASN A 100 5.08 6.91 14.78
C ASN A 100 6.41 7.56 14.43
N LYS A 101 7.34 7.66 15.39
CA LYS A 101 8.64 8.29 15.16
C LYS A 101 9.45 7.57 14.08
N GLN A 102 9.59 6.25 14.21
CA GLN A 102 10.41 5.44 13.30
C GLN A 102 9.84 5.48 11.87
N MET A 103 8.54 5.23 11.73
CA MET A 103 7.90 5.14 10.44
C MET A 103 7.82 6.49 9.72
N HIS A 104 7.54 7.59 10.43
CA HIS A 104 7.62 8.93 9.83
C HIS A 104 9.04 9.25 9.35
N SER A 105 10.06 8.91 10.16
CA SER A 105 11.45 9.12 9.78
C SER A 105 11.81 8.35 8.51
N ASN A 106 11.41 7.08 8.42
CA ASN A 106 11.62 6.28 7.23
C ASN A 106 10.95 6.93 6.02
N ILE A 107 9.67 7.29 6.12
CA ILE A 107 8.89 7.79 4.98
C ILE A 107 9.49 9.10 4.46
N ASN A 108 9.88 10.00 5.36
CA ASN A 108 10.51 11.26 4.99
C ASN A 108 11.84 11.04 4.27
N LEU A 109 12.67 10.09 4.75
CA LEU A 109 13.92 9.74 4.07
C LEU A 109 13.67 9.24 2.64
N LEU A 110 12.59 8.50 2.41
CA LEU A 110 12.24 8.07 1.06
C LEU A 110 11.75 9.25 0.20
N PHE A 111 10.92 10.15 0.73
CA PHE A 111 10.54 11.37 0.01
C PHE A 111 11.75 12.19 -0.42
N ASP A 112 12.74 12.37 0.47
CA ASP A 112 13.97 13.09 0.13
C ASP A 112 14.73 12.43 -1.04
N LYS A 113 14.74 11.08 -1.11
CA LYS A 113 15.31 10.35 -2.26
C LYS A 113 14.53 10.60 -3.55
N PHE A 114 13.20 10.62 -3.49
CA PHE A 114 12.36 10.96 -4.65
C PHE A 114 12.61 12.39 -5.12
N ASP A 115 12.69 13.36 -4.21
CA ASP A 115 12.93 14.76 -4.55
C ASP A 115 14.31 14.96 -5.20
N ASN A 116 15.33 14.26 -4.70
CA ASN A 116 16.65 14.27 -5.33
C ASN A 116 16.61 13.73 -6.76
N MET A 117 15.96 12.58 -6.99
CA MET A 117 15.85 11.99 -8.32
C MET A 117 15.01 12.86 -9.26
N LYS A 118 13.93 13.47 -8.75
CA LYS A 118 13.09 14.39 -9.49
C LYS A 118 13.88 15.59 -10.02
N GLY A 119 14.78 16.15 -9.21
CA GLY A 119 15.68 17.24 -9.65
C GLY A 119 16.54 16.87 -10.87
N ARG A 120 16.95 15.61 -10.98
CA ARG A 120 17.76 15.10 -12.11
C ARG A 120 16.91 14.88 -13.37
N ILE A 121 15.67 14.42 -13.19
CA ILE A 121 14.68 14.35 -14.27
C ILE A 121 14.37 15.76 -14.79
N ASP A 122 14.26 16.75 -13.90
CA ASP A 122 14.01 18.15 -14.27
C ASP A 122 15.20 18.77 -15.01
N GLU A 123 16.43 18.49 -14.59
CA GLU A 123 17.64 18.90 -15.33
C GLU A 123 17.62 18.35 -16.77
N GLN A 124 17.32 17.07 -16.94
CA GLN A 124 17.20 16.45 -18.24
C GLN A 124 16.07 17.06 -19.08
N THR A 125 14.91 17.30 -18.46
CA THR A 125 13.73 17.88 -19.12
C THR A 125 14.01 19.31 -19.60
N HIS A 126 14.68 20.11 -18.77
CA HIS A 126 15.08 21.47 -19.12
C HIS A 126 16.07 21.48 -20.28
N LEU A 127 17.10 20.64 -20.22
CA LEU A 127 18.12 20.56 -21.27
C LEU A 127 17.54 20.08 -22.61
N GLN A 128 16.62 19.12 -22.58
CA GLN A 128 15.86 18.68 -23.75
C GLN A 128 15.05 19.83 -24.36
N ALA A 129 14.39 20.64 -23.52
CA ALA A 129 13.62 21.79 -23.98
C ALA A 129 14.49 22.86 -24.65
N ASP A 130 15.68 23.14 -24.09
CA ASP A 130 16.65 24.07 -24.67
C ASP A 130 17.19 23.57 -26.02
N TYR A 131 17.50 22.27 -26.11
CA TYR A 131 17.89 21.63 -27.37
C TYR A 131 16.80 21.78 -28.44
N ASP A 132 15.55 21.42 -28.12
CA ASP A 132 14.42 21.50 -29.04
C ASP A 132 14.12 22.94 -29.47
N LYS A 133 14.25 23.91 -28.56
CA LYS A 133 14.11 25.33 -28.85
C LYS A 133 15.21 25.80 -29.82
N THR A 134 16.47 25.50 -29.52
CA THR A 134 17.62 25.88 -30.35
C THR A 134 17.55 25.23 -31.73
N ARG A 135 17.13 23.96 -31.80
CA ARG A 135 16.96 23.21 -33.05
C ARG A 135 15.91 23.87 -33.95
N ARG A 136 14.78 24.30 -33.39
CA ARG A 136 13.76 25.05 -34.13
C ARG A 136 14.30 26.38 -34.65
N HIS A 137 15.07 27.12 -33.83
CA HIS A 137 15.71 28.37 -34.26
C HIS A 137 16.73 28.15 -35.38
N TYR A 138 17.52 27.08 -35.33
CA TYR A 138 18.48 26.71 -36.36
C TYR A 138 17.78 26.48 -37.70
N HIS A 139 16.77 25.60 -37.74
CA HIS A 139 16.00 25.34 -38.98
C HIS A 139 15.28 26.57 -39.51
N ALA A 140 14.75 27.43 -38.64
CA ALA A 140 14.12 28.67 -39.05
C ALA A 140 15.11 29.71 -39.59
N SER A 141 16.38 29.67 -39.16
CA SER A 141 17.43 30.57 -39.63
C SER A 141 18.05 30.10 -40.95
N MET A 142 18.13 28.77 -41.15
CA MET A 142 18.52 28.15 -42.42
C MET A 142 17.59 28.54 -43.58
N LYS A 143 16.29 28.70 -43.31
CA LYS A 143 15.30 29.14 -44.32
C LYS A 143 15.38 30.63 -44.69
N ARG A 144 16.17 31.44 -43.96
CA ARG A 144 16.28 32.90 -44.13
C ARG A 144 17.68 33.35 -44.53
N ASP A 145 18.55 32.42 -44.94
CA ASP A 145 19.94 32.67 -45.36
C ASP A 145 20.80 33.46 -44.35
N GLN A 146 20.53 33.29 -43.04
CA GLN A 146 21.26 33.98 -41.96
C GLN A 146 22.56 33.23 -41.57
N GLN A 147 23.51 33.10 -42.49
CA GLN A 147 24.66 32.17 -42.36
C GLN A 147 25.46 32.29 -41.05
N ILE A 148 25.85 33.50 -40.64
CA ILE A 148 26.61 33.71 -39.38
C ILE A 148 25.84 33.20 -38.17
N LYS A 149 24.51 33.37 -38.17
CA LYS A 149 23.64 32.93 -37.09
C LYS A 149 23.45 31.41 -37.12
N VAL A 150 23.37 30.83 -38.31
CA VAL A 150 23.33 29.37 -38.52
C VAL A 150 24.57 28.70 -37.92
N ASP A 151 25.76 29.24 -38.18
CA ASP A 151 27.02 28.65 -37.69
C ASP A 151 27.11 28.71 -36.14
N ARG A 152 26.65 29.81 -35.53
CA ARG A 152 26.54 29.92 -34.07
C ARG A 152 25.55 28.91 -33.49
N LEU A 153 24.33 28.86 -34.03
CA LEU A 153 23.29 27.94 -33.56
C LEU A 153 23.69 26.47 -33.74
N LYS A 154 24.48 26.14 -34.77
CA LYS A 154 25.04 24.80 -34.96
C LYS A 154 26.00 24.44 -33.83
N THR A 155 26.90 25.36 -33.48
CA THR A 155 27.83 25.17 -32.36
C THR A 155 27.08 24.97 -31.03
N ASP A 156 26.05 25.78 -30.76
CA ASP A 156 25.21 25.63 -29.57
C ASP A 156 24.47 24.28 -29.56
N LEU A 157 23.97 23.84 -30.72
CA LEU A 157 23.32 22.53 -30.86
C LEU A 157 24.27 21.37 -30.57
N ASP A 158 25.50 21.44 -31.05
CA ASP A 158 26.50 20.40 -30.79
C ASP A 158 26.85 20.32 -29.30
N GLN A 159 26.97 21.47 -28.62
CA GLN A 159 27.17 21.54 -27.17
C GLN A 159 25.98 20.97 -26.39
N LEU A 160 24.75 21.40 -26.70
CA LEU A 160 23.52 20.91 -26.05
C LEU A 160 23.32 19.41 -26.29
N LYS A 161 23.61 18.91 -27.50
CA LYS A 161 23.51 17.49 -27.82
C LYS A 161 24.51 16.66 -27.00
N SER A 162 25.75 17.15 -26.86
CA SER A 162 26.78 16.49 -26.03
C SER A 162 26.37 16.45 -24.56
N ALA A 163 25.90 17.57 -24.01
CA ALA A 163 25.41 17.66 -22.64
C ALA A 163 24.21 16.73 -22.41
N LEU A 164 23.25 16.70 -23.35
CA LEU A 164 22.06 15.85 -23.26
C LEU A 164 22.42 14.37 -23.29
N SER A 165 23.39 13.97 -24.12
CA SER A 165 23.89 12.59 -24.14
C SER A 165 24.44 12.17 -22.78
N LEU A 166 25.25 13.02 -22.15
CA LEU A 166 25.85 12.76 -20.85
C LEU A 166 24.80 12.70 -19.73
N VAL A 167 23.82 13.62 -19.74
CA VAL A 167 22.72 13.64 -18.77
C VAL A 167 21.83 12.41 -18.94
N ASN A 168 21.51 12.01 -20.17
CA ASN A 168 20.68 10.84 -20.46
C ASN A 168 21.35 9.53 -20.03
N GLU A 169 22.65 9.38 -20.28
CA GLU A 169 23.43 8.22 -19.81
C GLU A 169 23.40 8.13 -18.28
N LYS A 170 23.76 9.22 -17.59
CA LYS A 170 23.69 9.26 -16.12
C LYS A 170 22.27 9.00 -15.63
N LEU A 171 21.25 9.63 -16.21
CA LEU A 171 19.88 9.50 -15.73
C LEU A 171 19.40 8.04 -15.83
N ARG A 172 19.74 7.32 -16.90
CA ARG A 172 19.42 5.89 -17.02
C ARG A 172 20.00 5.05 -15.90
N ASP A 173 21.29 5.18 -15.63
CA ASP A 173 21.95 4.44 -14.55
C ASP A 173 21.34 4.75 -13.19
N ASN A 174 21.02 6.03 -12.97
CA ASN A 174 20.49 6.48 -11.69
C ASN A 174 19.03 6.10 -11.48
N LEU A 175 18.19 6.11 -12.52
CA LEU A 175 16.83 5.60 -12.45
C LEU A 175 16.82 4.09 -12.21
N ALA A 176 17.67 3.33 -12.90
CA ALA A 176 17.77 1.88 -12.70
C ALA A 176 18.15 1.53 -11.25
N LYS A 177 19.17 2.21 -10.71
CA LYS A 177 19.57 2.04 -9.31
C LYS A 177 18.47 2.49 -8.34
N PHE A 178 17.85 3.64 -8.61
CA PHE A 178 16.77 4.17 -7.78
C PHE A 178 15.61 3.17 -7.66
N HIS A 179 15.19 2.55 -8.77
CA HIS A 179 14.11 1.58 -8.77
C HIS A 179 14.43 0.36 -7.90
N ALA A 180 15.67 -0.15 -7.94
CA ALA A 180 16.11 -1.23 -7.05
C ALA A 180 16.09 -0.78 -5.58
N ASP A 181 16.64 0.40 -5.28
CA ASP A 181 16.69 0.96 -3.92
C ASP A 181 15.29 1.17 -3.32
N VAL A 182 14.28 1.54 -4.13
CA VAL A 182 12.88 1.72 -3.70
C VAL A 182 12.25 0.38 -3.33
N GLN A 183 12.51 -0.68 -4.09
CA GLN A 183 11.99 -2.02 -3.79
C GLN A 183 12.53 -2.53 -2.46
N ASP A 184 13.84 -2.41 -2.23
CA ASP A 184 14.47 -2.77 -0.95
C ASP A 184 13.86 -1.99 0.20
N TYR A 185 13.58 -0.70 -0.01
CA TYR A 185 12.95 0.14 1.00
C TYR A 185 11.52 -0.33 1.35
N TYR A 186 10.71 -0.77 0.38
CA TYR A 186 9.37 -1.30 0.67
C TYR A 186 9.41 -2.59 1.48
N VAL A 187 10.34 -3.48 1.15
CA VAL A 187 10.56 -4.71 1.91
C VAL A 187 10.99 -4.37 3.34
N GLN A 188 11.98 -3.49 3.49
CA GLN A 188 12.49 -3.06 4.79
C GLN A 188 11.38 -2.39 5.64
N THR A 189 10.59 -1.49 5.04
CA THR A 189 9.47 -0.83 5.71
C THR A 189 8.43 -1.83 6.18
N THR A 190 8.12 -2.84 5.36
CA THR A 190 7.16 -3.90 5.73
C THR A 190 7.68 -4.72 6.91
N ILE A 191 8.94 -5.13 6.88
CA ILE A 191 9.59 -5.87 7.97
C ILE A 191 9.56 -5.05 9.26
N GLU A 192 9.83 -3.75 9.19
CA GLU A 192 9.82 -2.87 10.35
C GLU A 192 8.42 -2.72 10.95
N VAL A 193 7.39 -2.46 10.14
CA VAL A 193 6.00 -2.37 10.62
C VAL A 193 5.59 -3.65 11.34
N VAL A 194 5.78 -4.80 10.70
CA VAL A 194 5.43 -6.11 11.26
C VAL A 194 6.23 -6.39 12.52
N GLY A 195 7.53 -6.11 12.52
CA GLY A 195 8.41 -6.31 13.66
C GLY A 195 8.04 -5.45 14.87
N MET A 196 7.66 -4.19 14.66
CA MET A 196 7.21 -3.30 15.72
C MET A 196 5.87 -3.77 16.31
N HIS A 197 4.90 -4.13 15.47
CA HIS A 197 3.64 -4.70 15.92
C HIS A 197 3.85 -6.01 16.69
N SER A 198 4.68 -6.92 16.20
CA SER A 198 4.99 -8.18 16.88
C SER A 198 5.55 -7.94 18.29
N LYS A 199 6.52 -7.02 18.42
CA LYS A 199 7.08 -6.64 19.73
C LYS A 199 6.01 -6.07 20.67
N PHE A 200 5.14 -5.21 20.15
CA PHE A 200 4.04 -4.62 20.93
C PHE A 200 3.05 -5.69 21.42
N TYR A 201 2.51 -6.51 20.52
CA TYR A 201 1.53 -7.53 20.88
C TYR A 201 2.12 -8.57 21.84
N HIS A 202 3.38 -8.93 21.68
CA HIS A 202 4.07 -9.81 22.63
C HIS A 202 4.19 -9.20 24.02
N ALA A 203 4.59 -7.93 24.11
CA ALA A 203 4.68 -7.22 25.39
C ALA A 203 3.30 -7.07 26.05
N TYR A 204 2.28 -6.73 25.25
CA TYR A 204 0.89 -6.63 25.70
C TYR A 204 0.36 -7.95 26.25
N TYR A 205 0.56 -9.05 25.50
CA TYR A 205 0.18 -10.39 25.90
C TYR A 205 0.80 -10.79 27.24
N LYS A 206 2.11 -10.58 27.41
CA LYS A 206 2.82 -10.89 28.66
C LYS A 206 2.22 -10.19 29.89
N ILE A 207 1.78 -8.95 29.73
CA ILE A 207 1.13 -8.20 30.82
C ILE A 207 -0.23 -8.83 31.15
N CYS A 208 -1.03 -9.15 30.13
CA CYS A 208 -2.35 -9.76 30.30
C CYS A 208 -2.28 -11.17 30.93
N SER A 209 -1.39 -12.04 30.45
CA SER A 209 -1.27 -13.41 30.95
C SER A 209 -0.75 -13.46 32.38
N ALA A 210 0.19 -12.56 32.75
CA ALA A 210 0.66 -12.42 34.13
C ALA A 210 -0.45 -12.04 35.12
N PHE A 211 -1.51 -11.37 34.66
CA PHE A 211 -2.70 -11.07 35.46
C PHE A 211 -3.67 -12.25 35.49
N ALA A 212 -3.91 -12.91 34.36
CA ALA A 212 -4.74 -14.11 34.29
C ALA A 212 -4.25 -15.22 35.23
N GLY A 213 -2.93 -15.41 35.34
CA GLY A 213 -2.32 -16.35 36.30
C GLY A 213 -2.55 -16.01 37.78
N ARG A 214 -3.06 -14.82 38.12
CA ARG A 214 -3.41 -14.40 39.49
C ARG A 214 -4.90 -14.49 39.79
N ARG A 215 -5.68 -15.13 38.91
CA ARG A 215 -7.13 -15.32 39.05
C ARG A 215 -7.47 -16.04 40.37
N PRO A 216 -8.43 -15.53 41.17
CA PRO A 216 -8.92 -16.26 42.34
C PRO A 216 -9.56 -17.60 41.93
N ALA A 217 -9.28 -18.68 42.66
CA ALA A 217 -9.76 -20.04 42.36
C ALA A 217 -11.30 -20.13 42.21
N LYS A 218 -12.05 -19.27 42.91
CA LYS A 218 -13.52 -19.16 42.80
C LYS A 218 -14.04 -18.71 41.43
N PHE A 219 -13.16 -18.24 40.54
CA PHE A 219 -13.49 -17.77 39.19
C PHE A 219 -12.83 -18.60 38.08
N SER A 220 -12.18 -19.73 38.40
CA SER A 220 -11.69 -20.66 37.37
C SER A 220 -12.86 -21.42 36.75
N THR A 221 -12.96 -21.37 35.43
CA THR A 221 -13.89 -22.20 34.64
C THR A 221 -13.09 -23.26 33.90
N ASN A 222 -13.64 -24.47 33.73
CA ASN A 222 -13.00 -25.62 33.03
C ASN A 222 -12.63 -25.39 31.54
N SER A 223 -12.78 -24.18 31.01
CA SER A 223 -12.53 -23.80 29.61
C SER A 223 -11.27 -22.93 29.46
N ASP A 224 -10.28 -23.10 30.33
CA ASP A 224 -9.02 -22.37 30.19
C ASP A 224 -8.23 -22.98 29.01
N TYR A 225 -8.07 -22.18 27.94
CA TYR A 225 -7.20 -22.49 26.81
C TYR A 225 -5.79 -22.83 27.32
N ASN A 226 -5.28 -23.99 26.95
CA ASN A 226 -4.02 -24.53 27.45
C ASN A 226 -2.83 -23.76 26.83
N GLU A 227 -2.29 -22.77 27.57
CA GLU A 227 -1.18 -21.86 27.16
C GLU A 227 0.15 -22.57 26.79
N ASN A 228 0.29 -23.87 27.03
CA ASN A 228 1.57 -24.59 26.93
C ASN A 228 2.07 -24.87 25.49
N ASN A 229 1.33 -24.50 24.45
CA ASN A 229 1.73 -24.78 23.06
C ASN A 229 2.43 -23.61 22.34
N HIS A 230 2.38 -22.38 22.86
CA HIS A 230 2.85 -21.23 22.07
C HIS A 230 4.39 -21.09 22.02
N ASP A 231 5.11 -21.59 23.02
CA ASP A 231 6.57 -21.51 23.07
C ASP A 231 7.29 -22.52 22.14
N LYS A 232 6.60 -23.56 21.64
CA LYS A 232 7.21 -24.60 20.79
C LYS A 232 7.09 -24.36 19.29
N GLU A 233 6.10 -23.60 18.82
CA GLU A 233 5.87 -23.42 17.37
C GLU A 233 6.73 -22.30 16.75
N MET A 234 7.18 -21.31 17.53
CA MET A 234 8.01 -20.20 17.00
C MET A 234 9.47 -20.55 16.70
N GLN A 235 9.93 -21.79 16.96
CA GLN A 235 11.31 -22.22 16.67
C GLN A 235 11.46 -23.13 15.44
N SER A 236 10.39 -23.47 14.70
CA SER A 236 10.45 -24.53 13.68
C SER A 236 10.17 -24.12 12.22
N SER A 237 9.79 -22.88 11.90
CA SER A 237 9.46 -22.52 10.50
C SER A 237 10.63 -21.85 9.75
N SER A 238 11.70 -22.60 9.54
CA SER A 238 12.61 -22.32 8.41
C SER A 238 11.96 -22.87 7.14
N LEU A 239 11.39 -22.01 6.29
CA LEU A 239 10.85 -22.39 4.98
C LEU A 239 11.99 -22.88 4.08
N SER A 240 11.97 -24.17 3.73
CA SER A 240 12.68 -24.70 2.56
C SER A 240 11.73 -24.73 1.37
N SER A 241 12.15 -24.06 0.31
CA SER A 241 11.54 -24.06 -1.03
C SER A 241 11.82 -25.37 -1.75
N THR A 242 10.79 -25.98 -2.33
CA THR A 242 10.94 -26.87 -3.49
C THR A 242 9.81 -26.63 -4.49
N GLU A 243 10.22 -26.28 -5.71
CA GLU A 243 9.44 -26.32 -6.95
C GLU A 243 9.17 -27.78 -7.36
N ASP A 244 8.03 -28.08 -8.00
CA ASP A 244 7.97 -28.70 -9.34
C ASP A 244 6.52 -28.79 -9.89
N SER A 245 6.40 -29.28 -11.11
CA SER A 245 5.60 -28.76 -12.22
C SER A 245 4.34 -29.57 -12.64
N ARG A 246 3.46 -28.85 -13.38
CA ARG A 246 2.59 -29.26 -14.53
C ARG A 246 1.53 -30.36 -14.38
N LYS A 247 0.28 -30.01 -14.78
CA LYS A 247 -0.34 -30.43 -16.08
C LYS A 247 -1.72 -29.79 -16.35
N LYS A 248 -1.92 -29.36 -17.61
CA LYS A 248 -3.21 -29.06 -18.29
C LYS A 248 -3.88 -30.39 -18.73
N THR A 249 -5.17 -30.56 -19.04
CA THR A 249 -6.11 -29.91 -20.01
C THR A 249 -7.58 -30.47 -19.75
N PRO A 250 -8.61 -30.41 -20.66
CA PRO A 250 -9.77 -29.50 -20.58
C PRO A 250 -11.17 -30.19 -20.67
N SER A 251 -12.30 -29.48 -20.48
CA SER A 251 -13.58 -29.74 -21.19
C SER A 251 -14.66 -28.66 -20.91
N ALA A 252 -15.73 -28.67 -21.71
CA ALA A 252 -16.53 -27.54 -22.20
C ALA A 252 -17.84 -27.17 -21.46
N ALA A 253 -18.16 -25.87 -21.56
CA ALA A 253 -19.44 -25.16 -21.83
C ALA A 253 -20.73 -25.37 -21.00
N SER A 254 -21.24 -24.26 -20.43
CA SER A 254 -22.61 -23.75 -20.65
C SER A 254 -22.70 -22.24 -20.33
N GLU A 255 -23.50 -21.51 -21.12
CA GLU A 255 -23.60 -20.04 -21.18
C GLU A 255 -24.35 -19.41 -19.99
N SER A 256 -23.81 -18.32 -19.46
CA SER A 256 -24.35 -17.43 -18.42
C SER A 256 -23.74 -16.02 -18.65
N PRO A 257 -24.39 -14.92 -18.23
CA PRO A 257 -24.12 -13.58 -18.77
C PRO A 257 -22.64 -13.23 -18.73
N SER A 258 -22.11 -12.79 -19.88
CA SER A 258 -20.69 -12.64 -20.14
C SER A 258 -20.01 -11.77 -19.10
N ARG A 259 -19.12 -12.39 -18.31
CA ARG A 259 -18.30 -11.76 -17.28
C ARG A 259 -17.48 -10.62 -17.90
N PRO A 260 -17.44 -9.42 -17.27
CA PRO A 260 -16.63 -8.30 -17.74
C PRO A 260 -15.14 -8.67 -17.85
N ILE A 261 -14.42 -7.97 -18.74
CA ILE A 261 -12.99 -8.18 -18.98
C ILE A 261 -12.20 -7.98 -17.66
N GLY A 262 -11.33 -8.94 -17.33
CA GLY A 262 -10.53 -8.88 -16.10
C GLY A 262 -11.25 -9.33 -14.82
N TYR A 263 -12.43 -9.94 -14.92
CA TYR A 263 -13.10 -10.58 -13.78
C TYR A 263 -12.20 -11.62 -13.10
N ARG A 264 -11.98 -11.47 -11.78
CA ARG A 264 -11.25 -12.45 -10.95
C ARG A 264 -11.87 -12.54 -9.56
N VAL A 265 -12.14 -13.76 -9.10
CA VAL A 265 -12.46 -14.03 -7.68
C VAL A 265 -11.19 -13.86 -6.84
N LEU A 266 -11.26 -13.01 -5.82
CA LEU A 266 -10.15 -12.72 -4.91
C LEU A 266 -10.12 -13.70 -3.73
N HIS A 267 -11.24 -13.86 -3.02
CA HIS A 267 -11.42 -14.79 -1.90
C HIS A 267 -12.90 -14.99 -1.57
N GLN A 268 -13.21 -16.00 -0.74
CA GLN A 268 -14.53 -16.15 -0.14
C GLN A 268 -14.66 -15.29 1.13
N ALA A 269 -15.88 -14.89 1.43
CA ALA A 269 -16.23 -14.16 2.65
C ALA A 269 -17.58 -14.66 3.20
N ARG A 270 -17.77 -14.51 4.51
CA ARG A 270 -19.05 -14.70 5.18
C ARG A 270 -19.60 -13.35 5.61
N VAL A 271 -20.87 -13.08 5.30
CA VAL A 271 -21.55 -11.86 5.71
C VAL A 271 -21.78 -11.88 7.22
N ILE A 272 -21.48 -10.77 7.89
CA ILE A 272 -21.60 -10.61 9.34
C ILE A 272 -22.78 -9.72 9.76
N HIS A 273 -23.32 -8.94 8.82
CA HIS A 273 -24.46 -8.04 9.02
C HIS A 273 -25.39 -8.05 7.80
N ASP A 274 -26.70 -7.97 8.01
CA ASP A 274 -27.67 -7.79 6.93
C ASP A 274 -27.47 -6.40 6.28
N TYR A 275 -27.68 -6.31 4.97
CA TYR A 275 -27.60 -5.07 4.19
C TYR A 275 -28.71 -5.04 3.15
N GLU A 276 -29.46 -3.95 3.07
CA GLU A 276 -30.46 -3.73 2.01
C GLU A 276 -29.85 -2.74 1.01
N ALA A 277 -29.84 -3.12 -0.27
CA ALA A 277 -29.31 -2.30 -1.35
C ALA A 277 -30.17 -1.05 -1.53
N GLU A 278 -29.54 0.13 -1.49
CA GLU A 278 -30.22 1.41 -1.70
C GLU A 278 -30.22 1.83 -3.17
N ASN A 279 -29.29 1.29 -3.97
CA ASN A 279 -29.08 1.62 -5.38
C ASN A 279 -29.00 0.35 -6.26
N GLU A 280 -29.16 0.51 -7.58
CA GLU A 280 -29.22 -0.61 -8.53
C GLU A 280 -27.88 -1.35 -8.71
N ASP A 281 -26.76 -0.71 -8.33
CA ASP A 281 -25.42 -1.27 -8.35
C ASP A 281 -25.01 -1.95 -7.03
N GLU A 282 -25.81 -1.77 -5.97
CA GLU A 282 -25.59 -2.35 -4.65
C GLU A 282 -26.14 -3.78 -4.54
N LEU A 283 -25.52 -4.55 -3.65
CA LEU A 283 -25.84 -5.95 -3.41
C LEU A 283 -26.48 -6.12 -2.04
N ASP A 284 -27.74 -6.59 -2.01
CA ASP A 284 -28.39 -7.00 -0.76
C ASP A 284 -27.55 -8.07 -0.08
N LEU A 285 -27.36 -8.01 1.24
CA LEU A 285 -26.66 -9.02 2.02
C LEU A 285 -27.53 -9.60 3.12
N VAL A 286 -27.40 -10.91 3.33
CA VAL A 286 -28.03 -11.63 4.44
C VAL A 286 -26.94 -12.17 5.36
N LYS A 287 -27.05 -11.88 6.65
CA LYS A 287 -26.11 -12.35 7.66
C LYS A 287 -25.93 -13.87 7.60
N ASP A 288 -24.68 -14.29 7.75
CA ASP A 288 -24.20 -15.67 7.65
C ASP A 288 -24.24 -16.29 6.24
N GLU A 289 -24.63 -15.54 5.20
CA GLU A 289 -24.48 -16.00 3.82
C GLU A 289 -23.01 -15.95 3.35
N TYR A 290 -22.70 -16.78 2.35
CA TYR A 290 -21.38 -16.86 1.75
C TYR A 290 -21.36 -16.15 0.40
N ILE A 291 -20.38 -15.25 0.24
CA ILE A 291 -20.19 -14.46 -0.97
C ILE A 291 -18.75 -14.60 -1.48
N SER A 292 -18.57 -14.40 -2.78
CA SER A 292 -17.24 -14.36 -3.41
C SER A 292 -16.85 -12.92 -3.67
N ILE A 293 -15.76 -12.44 -3.06
CA ILE A 293 -15.24 -11.11 -3.34
C ILE A 293 -14.53 -11.14 -4.69
N ILE A 294 -14.88 -10.23 -5.59
CA ILE A 294 -14.43 -10.21 -6.99
C ILE A 294 -13.78 -8.88 -7.35
N SER A 295 -12.89 -8.88 -8.33
CA SER A 295 -12.32 -7.67 -8.96
C SER A 295 -12.56 -7.64 -10.46
N PHE A 296 -12.64 -6.43 -11.02
CA PHE A 296 -12.63 -6.15 -12.46
C PHE A 296 -11.40 -5.30 -12.80
N GLN A 297 -10.84 -5.47 -14.00
CA GLN A 297 -9.86 -4.50 -14.53
C GLN A 297 -10.62 -3.31 -15.14
N ASN A 298 -11.19 -2.46 -14.29
CA ASN A 298 -11.72 -1.16 -14.72
C ASN A 298 -11.00 -0.05 -13.95
N GLU A 299 -10.76 1.06 -14.62
CA GLU A 299 -9.93 2.20 -14.18
C GLU A 299 -10.49 2.99 -12.97
N ASP A 300 -11.57 2.51 -12.35
CA ASP A 300 -12.21 3.10 -11.17
C ASP A 300 -12.00 2.23 -9.91
N ASP A 301 -10.75 2.08 -9.49
CA ASP A 301 -10.37 1.69 -8.11
C ASP A 301 -10.87 2.69 -7.04
N ASN A 302 -11.59 3.74 -7.45
CA ASN A 302 -12.05 4.85 -6.61
C ASN A 302 -13.12 4.45 -5.57
N GLU A 303 -13.87 3.37 -5.77
CA GLU A 303 -14.93 2.94 -4.84
C GLU A 303 -14.41 2.00 -3.74
N ARG A 304 -13.45 1.12 -4.08
CA ARG A 304 -12.72 0.30 -3.09
C ARG A 304 -11.96 1.16 -2.10
N ASP A 305 -11.33 2.24 -2.59
CA ASP A 305 -10.65 3.24 -1.77
C ASP A 305 -11.61 4.04 -0.86
N LYS A 306 -12.94 3.89 -1.01
CA LYS A 306 -13.97 4.52 -0.16
C LYS A 306 -14.67 3.55 0.80
N GLY A 307 -14.20 2.31 0.90
CA GLY A 307 -14.75 1.31 1.84
C GLY A 307 -15.87 0.44 1.30
N TRP A 308 -15.98 0.30 -0.03
CA TRP A 308 -16.94 -0.59 -0.70
C TRP A 308 -16.23 -1.73 -1.41
N GLU A 309 -16.81 -2.94 -1.40
CA GLU A 309 -16.28 -4.11 -2.08
C GLU A 309 -17.28 -4.65 -3.10
N TYR A 310 -16.75 -5.28 -4.16
CA TYR A 310 -17.57 -6.00 -5.15
C TYR A 310 -17.67 -7.47 -4.75
N ALA A 311 -18.87 -8.03 -4.78
CA ALA A 311 -19.11 -9.44 -4.53
C ALA A 311 -20.03 -10.07 -5.57
N GLU A 312 -19.92 -11.39 -5.70
CA GLU A 312 -20.87 -12.26 -6.40
C GLU A 312 -21.50 -13.24 -5.40
N LYS A 313 -22.83 -13.33 -5.42
CA LYS A 313 -23.60 -14.33 -4.67
C LYS A 313 -23.66 -15.66 -5.41
N SER A 314 -24.03 -16.71 -4.68
CA SER A 314 -24.27 -18.05 -5.24
C SER A 314 -25.36 -18.09 -6.33
N ASN A 315 -26.30 -17.14 -6.32
CA ASN A 315 -27.34 -16.97 -7.34
C ASN A 315 -26.86 -16.19 -8.58
N GLY A 316 -25.58 -15.80 -8.63
CA GLY A 316 -24.99 -15.04 -9.74
C GLY A 316 -25.24 -13.53 -9.70
N ALA A 317 -25.91 -13.01 -8.67
CA ALA A 317 -26.05 -11.56 -8.48
C ALA A 317 -24.69 -10.93 -8.15
N ILE A 318 -24.38 -9.81 -8.80
CA ILE A 318 -23.15 -9.06 -8.62
C ILE A 318 -23.50 -7.62 -8.25
N GLY A 319 -22.81 -7.08 -7.25
CA GLY A 319 -22.95 -5.67 -6.88
C GLY A 319 -21.91 -5.25 -5.85
N ILE A 320 -22.00 -3.99 -5.43
CA ILE A 320 -21.15 -3.42 -4.37
C ILE A 320 -21.83 -3.50 -3.01
N PHE A 321 -21.03 -3.57 -1.94
CA PHE A 321 -21.50 -3.49 -0.56
C PHE A 321 -20.44 -2.87 0.35
N PRO A 322 -20.79 -2.36 1.55
CA PRO A 322 -19.79 -1.80 2.47
C PRO A 322 -18.87 -2.88 3.04
N ALA A 323 -17.55 -2.69 2.94
CA ALA A 323 -16.54 -3.72 3.25
C ALA A 323 -16.61 -4.29 4.68
N ASN A 324 -17.14 -3.53 5.64
CA ASN A 324 -17.29 -3.93 7.03
C ASN A 324 -18.48 -4.88 7.30
N PHE A 325 -19.23 -5.29 6.27
CA PHE A 325 -20.38 -6.19 6.39
C PHE A 325 -20.03 -7.65 6.09
N ALA A 326 -18.81 -7.95 5.66
CA ALA A 326 -18.34 -9.31 5.41
C ALA A 326 -16.93 -9.54 5.98
N VAL A 327 -16.64 -10.78 6.38
CA VAL A 327 -15.32 -11.20 6.85
C VAL A 327 -14.74 -12.26 5.92
N ARG A 328 -13.47 -12.09 5.53
CA ARG A 328 -12.75 -13.06 4.70
C ARG A 328 -12.64 -14.41 5.39
N LEU A 329 -12.88 -15.47 4.64
CA LEU A 329 -12.60 -16.84 5.08
C LEU A 329 -11.16 -17.21 4.72
N TYR A 330 -10.46 -17.85 5.67
CA TYR A 330 -9.13 -18.40 5.46
C TYR A 330 -9.21 -19.90 5.16
N ASP A 331 -8.22 -20.47 4.46
CA ASP A 331 -8.23 -21.86 3.93
C ASP A 331 -8.51 -22.97 4.96
N ASN A 332 -8.38 -22.67 6.26
CA ASN A 332 -8.69 -23.59 7.35
C ASN A 332 -10.21 -23.72 7.61
N GLU A 333 -11.01 -22.72 7.22
CA GLU A 333 -12.47 -22.68 7.38
C GLU A 333 -13.21 -23.18 6.14
N VAL A 334 -12.58 -23.11 4.96
CA VAL A 334 -13.14 -23.57 3.67
C VAL A 334 -13.21 -25.10 3.59
N LYS A 335 -12.38 -25.84 4.36
CA LYS A 335 -12.36 -27.31 4.38
C LYS A 335 -13.51 -27.97 5.17
N GLN A 336 -14.37 -27.17 5.82
CA GLN A 336 -15.53 -27.65 6.57
C GLN A 336 -16.88 -27.25 5.96
N LEU A 337 -16.85 -26.56 4.81
CA LEU A 337 -18.00 -26.28 3.94
C LEU A 337 -17.99 -27.27 2.78
#